data_AF-A0A1Q4BRX0-F1
#
_entry.id   AF-A0A1Q4BRX0-F1
#
_cell.length_a   1.000
_cell.length_b   1.000
_cell.length_c   1.000
_cell.angle_alpha   90.00
_cell.angle_beta   90.00
_cell.angle_gamma   90.00
#
_symmetry.space_group_name_H-M   'P 1'
#
loop_
_entity.id
_entity.type
_entity.pdbx_description
1 polymer ?
#
loop_
_entity_poly.entity_id
_entity_poly.type
_entity_poly.pdbx_seq_one_letter_code
_entity_poly.pdbx_strand_id
1 'polypeptide(L)' 'MKFKLENTFEENVALFQAEAEQIDPDCAKILFDNMHLLDSGGDTAPSRATIGEFHKAVLAALNGLSNPTGEDKA' A
#
# COMPACT_ATOMS: atom_id res chain seq x y z
N MET A 1 2.73 14.19 -6.90
CA MET A 1 2.68 13.44 -8.19
C MET A 1 1.80 14.15 -9.21
N LYS A 2 2.18 14.16 -10.49
CA LYS A 2 1.25 14.46 -11.59
C LYS A 2 0.99 13.17 -12.37
N PHE A 3 -0.23 12.62 -12.29
CA PHE A 3 -0.66 11.52 -13.14
C PHE A 3 -0.58 11.94 -14.61
N LYS A 4 -0.07 11.04 -15.46
CA LYS A 4 0.01 11.25 -16.90
C LYS A 4 -0.65 10.06 -17.61
N LEU A 5 -1.59 10.36 -18.50
CA LEU A 5 -2.34 9.34 -19.24
C LEU A 5 -1.45 8.52 -20.20
N GLU A 6 -0.34 9.12 -20.63
CA GLU A 6 0.69 8.54 -21.49
C GLU A 6 1.59 7.50 -20.81
N ASN A 7 1.56 7.43 -19.48
CA ASN A 7 2.29 6.41 -18.73
C ASN A 7 1.56 5.07 -18.80
N THR A 8 2.34 3.99 -18.86
CA THR A 8 1.89 2.63 -18.57
C THR A 8 1.37 2.49 -17.14
N PHE A 9 0.70 1.37 -16.86
CA PHE A 9 0.24 1.07 -15.50
C PHE A 9 1.43 0.99 -14.54
N GLU A 10 2.50 0.28 -14.94
CA GLU A 10 3.72 0.08 -14.16
C GLU A 10 4.43 1.41 -13.85
N GLU A 11 4.51 2.32 -14.82
CA GLU A 11 5.07 3.66 -14.62
C GLU A 11 4.25 4.49 -13.64
N ASN A 12 2.91 4.42 -13.71
CA ASN A 12 2.05 5.11 -12.76
C ASN A 12 2.13 4.50 -11.35
N VAL A 13 2.26 3.18 -11.23
CA VAL A 13 2.51 2.50 -9.94
C VAL A 13 3.85 2.93 -9.36
N ALA A 14 4.92 2.97 -10.16
CA ALA A 14 6.24 3.40 -9.70
C ALA A 14 6.24 4.86 -9.22
N LEU A 15 5.54 5.75 -9.93
CA LEU A 15 5.38 7.14 -9.50
C LEU A 15 4.56 7.26 -8.21
N PHE A 16 3.49 6.47 -8.07
CA PHE A 16 2.70 6.44 -6.85
C PHE A 16 3.53 5.92 -5.67
N GLN A 17 4.33 4.89 -5.88
CA GLN A 17 5.24 4.35 -4.86
C GLN A 17 6.24 5.39 -4.38
N ALA A 18 6.94 6.07 -5.30
CA ALA A 18 7.91 7.10 -4.96
C ALA A 18 7.30 8.26 -4.16
N GLU A 19 6.02 8.56 -4.36
CA GLU A 19 5.31 9.63 -3.66
C GLU A 19 4.77 9.18 -2.31
N ALA A 20 4.28 7.94 -2.21
CA ALA A 20 3.91 7.34 -0.94
C ALA A 20 5.12 7.22 0.00
N GLU A 21 6.28 6.81 -0.53
CA GLU A 21 7.55 6.71 0.22
C GLU A 21 8.02 8.07 0.77
N GLN A 22 7.70 9.18 0.10
CA GLN A 22 8.00 10.53 0.61
C GLN A 22 7.08 10.96 1.76
N ILE A 23 5.86 10.41 1.82
CA ILE A 23 4.89 10.72 2.88
C ILE A 23 5.23 9.93 4.15
N ASP A 24 5.35 8.62 4.01
CA ASP A 24 5.67 7.70 5.11
C ASP A 24 6.27 6.41 4.52
N PRO A 25 7.60 6.19 4.66
CA PRO A 25 8.28 5.03 4.11
C PRO A 25 7.76 3.69 4.65
N ASP A 26 7.36 3.64 5.92
CA ASP A 26 6.91 2.41 6.57
C ASP A 26 5.50 2.04 6.09
N CYS A 27 4.61 3.02 6.03
CA CYS A 27 3.27 2.84 5.46
C CYS A 27 3.33 2.50 3.96
N ALA A 28 4.21 3.15 3.19
CA ALA A 28 4.41 2.84 1.78
C ALA A 28 4.87 1.39 1.61
N LYS A 29 5.90 0.97 2.35
CA LYS A 29 6.37 -0.41 2.35
C LYS A 29 5.25 -1.40 2.63
N ILE A 30 4.45 -1.17 3.67
CA ILE A 30 3.31 -2.05 4.00
C ILE A 30 2.30 -2.11 2.86
N LEU A 31 1.94 -0.98 2.25
CA LEU A 31 0.98 -0.95 1.16
C LEU A 31 1.47 -1.79 -0.05
N PHE A 32 2.69 -1.54 -0.51
CA PHE A 32 3.22 -2.19 -1.71
C PHE A 32 3.59 -3.67 -1.49
N ASP A 33 4.06 -4.04 -0.29
CA ASP A 33 4.29 -5.45 0.06
C ASP A 33 2.99 -6.28 0.00
N ASN A 34 1.83 -5.66 0.23
CA ASN A 34 0.53 -6.35 0.27
C ASN A 34 -0.34 -6.16 -0.98
N MET A 35 0.00 -5.25 -1.90
CA MET A 35 -0.81 -4.97 -3.09
C MET A 35 -1.07 -6.19 -3.98
N HIS A 36 -0.14 -7.15 -4.01
CA HIS A 36 -0.28 -8.40 -4.78
C HIS A 36 -1.51 -9.23 -4.36
N LEU A 37 -1.99 -9.07 -3.12
CA LEU A 37 -3.19 -9.74 -2.64
C LEU A 37 -4.47 -9.26 -3.33
N LEU A 38 -4.43 -8.07 -3.95
CA LEU A 38 -5.55 -7.52 -4.71
C LEU A 38 -5.52 -7.92 -6.19
N ASP A 39 -4.46 -8.61 -6.64
CA ASP A 39 -4.40 -9.12 -8.00
C ASP A 39 -5.39 -10.27 -8.17
N SER A 40 -6.46 -10.01 -8.91
CA SER A 40 -7.51 -10.98 -9.22
C SER A 40 -7.22 -11.80 -10.47
N GLY A 41 -6.05 -11.63 -11.12
CA GLY A 41 -5.64 -12.41 -12.28
C GLY A 41 -6.50 -12.22 -13.54
N GLY A 42 -7.21 -11.09 -13.67
CA GLY A 42 -8.04 -10.78 -14.83
C GLY A 42 -8.90 -9.50 -14.67
N ASP A 43 -9.83 -9.28 -15.61
CA ASP A 43 -10.70 -8.08 -15.68
C ASP A 43 -11.78 -8.00 -14.58
N THR A 44 -11.81 -8.95 -13.65
CA THR A 44 -12.78 -8.94 -12.56
C THR A 44 -12.23 -8.21 -11.36
N ALA A 45 -12.99 -7.26 -10.83
CA ALA A 45 -12.66 -6.61 -9.56
C ALA A 45 -12.44 -7.65 -8.44
N PRO A 46 -11.50 -7.42 -7.50
CA PRO A 46 -11.22 -8.35 -6.41
C PRO A 46 -12.48 -8.60 -5.57
N SER A 47 -12.63 -9.84 -5.11
CA SER A 47 -13.78 -10.23 -4.29
C SER A 47 -13.73 -9.56 -2.91
N ARG A 48 -14.86 -9.51 -2.20
CA ARG A 48 -14.88 -9.05 -0.79
C ARG A 48 -13.97 -9.88 0.11
N ALA A 49 -13.79 -11.17 -0.19
CA ALA A 49 -12.90 -12.04 0.58
C ALA A 49 -11.44 -11.62 0.37
N THR A 50 -11.03 -11.40 -0.89
CA THR A 50 -9.71 -10.91 -1.30
C THR A 50 -9.38 -9.56 -0.64
N ILE A 51 -10.33 -8.62 -0.66
CA ILE A 51 -10.18 -7.32 0.03
C ILE A 51 -10.01 -7.53 1.55
N GLY A 52 -10.75 -8.48 2.13
CA GLY A 52 -10.62 -8.83 3.54
C GLY A 52 -9.25 -9.42 3.91
N GLU A 53 -8.65 -10.22 3.03
CA GLU A 53 -7.30 -10.76 3.20
C GLU A 53 -6.24 -9.65 3.13
N PHE A 54 -6.36 -8.76 2.16
CA PHE A 54 -5.52 -7.56 2.06
C PHE A 54 -5.58 -6.72 3.36
N HIS A 55 -6.77 -6.40 3.87
CA HIS A 55 -6.91 -5.63 5.11
C HIS A 55 -6.29 -6.34 6.32
N LYS A 56 -6.42 -7.66 6.42
CA LYS A 56 -5.80 -8.43 7.52
C LYS A 56 -4.28 -8.38 7.44
N ALA A 57 -3.72 -8.52 6.24
CA ALA A 57 -2.27 -8.50 6.03
C ALA A 57 -1.68 -7.12 6.33
N VAL A 58 -2.34 -6.05 5.88
CA VAL A 58 -1.99 -4.65 6.21
C VAL A 58 -2.05 -4.42 7.72
N LEU A 59 -3.12 -4.83 8.40
CA LEU A 59 -3.26 -4.67 9.85
C LEU A 59 -2.18 -5.45 10.63
N ALA A 60 -1.86 -6.67 10.18
CA ALA A 60 -0.79 -7.46 10.79
C ALA A 60 0.58 -6.79 10.64
N ALA A 61 0.87 -6.22 9.45
CA ALA A 61 2.10 -5.50 9.20
C ALA A 61 2.19 -4.20 10.03
N LEU A 62 1.09 -3.45 10.14
CA LEU A 62 0.99 -2.25 10.98
C LEU A 62 1.24 -2.58 12.45
N ASN A 63 0.66 -3.67 12.97
CA ASN A 63 0.91 -4.11 14.35
C ASN A 63 2.35 -4.57 14.57
N GLY A 64 3.07 -4.95 13.51
CA GLY A 64 4.47 -5.34 13.54
C GLY A 64 5.44 -4.16 13.52
N LEU A 65 4.99 -2.97 13.10
CA LEU A 65 5.72 -1.72 13.31
C LEU A 65 5.69 -1.44 14.81
N SER A 66 6.78 -1.78 15.50
CA SER A 66 6.96 -1.40 16.89
C SER A 66 6.79 0.11 16.98
N ASN A 67 5.86 0.60 17.81
CA ASN A 67 5.68 2.04 18.04
C ASN A 67 7.07 2.67 18.23
N PRO A 68 7.47 3.67 17.42
CA PRO A 68 8.50 4.57 17.90
C PRO A 68 7.91 5.13 19.19
N THR A 69 8.64 5.01 20.29
CA THR A 69 8.37 5.73 21.53
C THR A 69 8.39 7.23 21.25
N GLY A 70 7.31 7.75 20.68
CA GLY A 70 6.91 9.13 20.76
C GLY A 70 6.14 9.23 22.07
N GLU A 71 6.83 9.63 23.12
CA GLU A 71 6.17 10.21 24.28
C GLU A 71 5.27 11.35 23.77
N ASP A 72 3.97 11.11 23.67
CA ASP A 72 3.00 12.20 23.75
C ASP A 72 3.08 12.74 25.18
N LYS A 73 4.06 13.62 25.40
CA LYS A 73 4.00 14.60 26.49
C LYS A 73 3.17 15.77 26.00
N ALA A 74 1.92 15.81 26.43
CA ALA A 74 1.16 17.03 26.65
C ALA A 74 0.49 16.94 28.01
#